data_AF-A0A928KYW8-F1
#
_entry.id   AF-A0A928KYW8-F1
#
_cell.length_a   1.000
_cell.length_b   1.000
_cell.length_c   1.000
_cell.angle_alpha   90.00
_cell.angle_beta   90.00
_cell.angle_gamma   90.00
#
_symmetry.space_group_name_H-M   'P 1'
#
loop_
_entity.id
_entity.type
_entity.pdbx_description
1 polymer ?
#
loop_
_entity_poly.entity_id
_entity_poly.type
_entity_poly.pdbx_seq_one_letter_code
_entity_poly.pdbx_strand_id
1 'polypeptide(L)' 'MKKSVTVSIESEKLTALEMYLGQKNMRLSEELEKYAEQLYTKTVPQNVRDFIEMTTSKKPSKKVKETILSDNEICAEP' A
#
# COMPACT_ATOMS: atom_id res chain seq x y z
N MET A 1 -1.52 -2.98 9.47
CA MET A 1 -0.28 -3.20 10.26
C MET A 1 0.81 -2.35 9.64
N LYS A 2 1.51 -1.50 10.42
CA LYS A 2 2.66 -0.74 9.93
C LYS A 2 3.95 -1.52 10.27
N LYS A 3 4.86 -1.66 9.32
CA LYS A 3 6.23 -2.17 9.59
C LYS A 3 7.17 -0.98 9.78
N SER A 4 8.07 -1.08 10.76
CA SER A 4 9.13 -0.09 10.97
C SER A 4 10.40 -0.49 10.21
N VAL A 5 11.06 0.51 9.64
CA VAL A 5 12.39 0.39 9.02
C VAL A 5 13.30 1.36 9.73
N THR A 6 14.43 0.87 10.24
CA THR A 6 15.43 1.71 10.93
C THR A 6 16.54 2.06 9.94
N VAL A 7 16.86 3.34 9.84
CA VAL A 7 17.94 3.86 8.99
C VAL A 7 18.98 4.52 9.89
N SER A 8 20.24 4.15 9.73
CA SER A 8 21.36 4.75 10.46
C SER A 8 22.06 5.78 9.57
N ILE A 9 22.32 6.95 10.13
CA ILE A 9 23.05 8.04 9.50
C ILE A 9 24.10 8.56 10.49
N GLU A 10 25.20 9.10 9.98
CA GLU A 10 26.22 9.75 10.79
C GLU A 10 25.67 10.97 11.53
N SER A 11 26.05 11.14 12.79
CA SER A 11 25.52 12.17 13.68
C SER A 11 25.63 13.58 13.10
N GLU A 12 26.80 13.94 12.54
CA GLU A 12 27.01 15.29 11.97
C GLU A 12 26.09 15.58 10.78
N LYS A 13 25.89 14.57 9.92
CA LYS A 13 24.97 14.69 8.77
C LYS A 13 23.52 14.77 9.21
N LEU A 14 23.14 14.02 10.26
CA LEU A 14 21.80 14.08 10.84
C LEU A 14 21.51 15.48 11.38
N THR A 15 22.44 16.03 12.17
CA THR A 15 22.29 17.36 12.76
C THR A 15 22.17 18.44 11.67
N ALA A 16 23.04 18.41 10.66
CA ALA A 16 22.93 19.34 9.53
C ALA A 16 21.58 19.21 8.82
N LEU A 17 21.14 17.97 8.54
CA LEU A 17 19.88 17.72 7.87
C LEU A 17 18.67 18.22 8.69
N GLU A 18 18.60 17.92 9.98
CA GLU A 18 17.53 18.39 10.86
C GLU A 18 17.48 19.92 10.96
N MET A 19 18.65 20.58 11.03
CA MET A 19 18.73 22.04 11.07
C MET A 19 18.15 22.67 9.80
N TYR A 20 18.57 22.19 8.62
CA TYR A 20 18.10 22.73 7.34
C TYR A 20 16.63 22.39 7.06
N LEU A 21 16.16 21.22 7.50
CA LEU A 21 14.74 20.87 7.41
C LEU A 21 13.89 21.76 8.32
N GLY A 22 14.36 22.02 9.54
CA GLY A 22 13.71 22.93 10.49
C GLY A 22 13.57 24.36 9.92
N GLN A 23 14.58 24.86 9.22
CA GLN A 23 14.51 26.15 8.52
C GLN A 23 13.39 26.19 7.47
N LYS A 24 13.11 25.07 6.82
CA LYS A 24 12.07 24.93 5.78
C LYS A 24 10.70 24.56 6.35
N ASN A 25 10.54 24.51 7.68
CA ASN A 25 9.36 23.96 8.36
C ASN A 25 9.02 22.53 7.92
N MET A 26 10.04 21.74 7.62
CA MET A 26 9.91 20.34 7.24
C MET A 26 10.41 19.44 8.37
N ARG A 27 9.77 18.29 8.58
CA ARG A 27 10.24 17.27 9.51
C ARG A 27 10.87 16.12 8.74
N LEU A 28 12.03 15.66 9.21
CA LEU A 28 12.73 14.52 8.61
C LEU A 28 11.82 13.30 8.46
N SER A 29 10.98 13.02 9.46
CA SER A 29 10.03 11.90 9.42
C SER A 29 9.00 12.02 8.29
N GLU A 30 8.45 13.20 8.03
CA GLU A 30 7.46 13.41 6.97
C GLU A 30 8.11 13.26 5.59
N GLU A 31 9.31 13.80 5.44
CA GLU A 31 10.07 13.65 4.20
C GLU A 31 10.41 12.18 3.94
N LEU A 32 10.82 11.44 4.99
CA LEU A 32 11.12 10.01 4.88
C LEU A 32 9.87 9.19 4.51
N GLU A 33 8.70 9.51 5.09
CA GLU A 33 7.43 8.85 4.79
C GLU A 33 7.06 9.07 3.31
N LYS A 34 7.16 10.32 2.84
CA LYS A 34 6.92 10.68 1.45
C LYS A 34 7.90 10.00 0.49
N TYR A 35 9.19 9.91 0.85
CA TYR A 35 10.17 9.17 0.07
C TYR A 35 9.85 7.68 0.02
N ALA A 36 9.40 7.09 1.12
CA ALA A 36 8.99 5.68 1.17
C ALA A 36 7.78 5.40 0.26
N GLU A 37 6.77 6.26 0.26
CA GLU A 37 5.60 6.15 -0.64
C GLU A 37 5.98 6.30 -2.11
N GLN A 38 6.86 7.25 -2.43
CA GLN A 38 7.39 7.42 -3.78
C GLN A 38 8.20 6.20 -4.21
N LEU A 39 9.04 5.68 -3.32
CA LEU A 39 9.85 4.49 -3.57
C LEU A 39 8.94 3.29 -3.84
N TYR A 40 7.89 3.09 -3.06
CA TYR A 40 6.88 2.06 -3.31
C TYR A 40 6.23 2.23 -4.68
N THR A 41 5.79 3.45 -5.02
CA THR A 41 5.11 3.73 -6.29
C THR A 41 6.01 3.52 -7.51
N LYS A 42 7.29 3.90 -7.43
CA LYS A 42 8.25 3.75 -8.53
C LYS A 42 8.82 2.34 -8.65
N THR A 43 9.04 1.65 -7.53
CA THR A 43 9.69 0.34 -7.49
C THR A 43 8.68 -0.79 -7.69
N VAL A 44 7.45 -0.61 -7.17
CA VAL A 44 6.40 -1.64 -7.26
C VAL A 44 5.53 -1.35 -8.49
N PRO A 45 5.51 -2.26 -9.50
CA PRO A 45 4.67 -2.09 -10.68
C PRO A 45 3.19 -2.06 -10.29
N GLN A 46 2.39 -1.37 -11.11
CA GLN A 46 0.99 -1.09 -10.83
C GLN A 46 0.19 -2.35 -10.48
N ASN A 47 0.33 -3.42 -11.29
CA ASN A 47 -0.32 -4.71 -11.06
C ASN A 47 -0.09 -5.29 -9.65
N VAL A 48 1.09 -5.08 -9.07
CA VAL A 48 1.42 -5.56 -7.71
C VAL A 48 0.82 -4.62 -6.65
N ARG A 49 0.77 -3.31 -6.91
CA ARG A 49 0.11 -2.35 -6.01
C ARG A 49 -1.39 -2.61 -5.93
N ASP A 50 -2.03 -2.84 -7.08
CA ASP A 50 -3.46 -3.18 -7.17
C ASP A 50 -3.76 -4.50 -6.42
N PHE A 51 -2.86 -5.49 -6.51
CA PHE A 51 -2.98 -6.73 -5.74
C PHE A 51 -2.88 -6.49 -4.22
N ILE A 52 -1.94 -5.66 -3.78
CA ILE A 52 -1.78 -5.29 -2.37
C ILE A 52 -3.02 -4.52 -1.88
N GLU A 53 -3.59 -3.63 -2.70
CA GLU A 53 -4.81 -2.89 -2.39
C GLU A 53 -6.02 -3.82 -2.28
N MET A 54 -6.18 -4.78 -3.21
CA MET A 54 -7.22 -5.80 -3.13
C MET A 54 -7.09 -6.72 -1.91
N THR A 55 -5.86 -7.06 -1.50
CA THR A 55 -5.61 -7.92 -0.33
C THR A 55 -5.79 -7.18 0.99
N THR A 56 -5.38 -5.90 1.09
CA THR A 56 -5.59 -5.09 2.30
C THR A 56 -7.02 -4.58 2.45
N SER A 57 -7.76 -4.43 1.34
CA SER A 57 -9.17 -3.97 1.34
C SER A 57 -10.16 -5.12 1.56
N LYS A 58 -9.73 -6.38 1.44
CA LYS A 58 -10.50 -7.55 1.89
C LYS A 58 -10.46 -7.68 3.43
N LYS A 59 -11.06 -6.72 4.12
CA LYS A 59 -11.96 -7.11 5.23
C LYS A 59 -12.98 -8.06 4.61
N PRO A 60 -13.26 -9.24 5.17
CA PRO A 60 -14.15 -10.22 4.55
C PRO A 60 -15.56 -9.64 4.50
N SER A 61 -15.90 -9.01 3.39
CA SER A 61 -17.26 -8.63 3.09
C SER A 61 -17.49 -8.72 1.60
N LYS A 62 -18.08 -9.88 1.28
CA LYS A 62 -19.19 -10.08 0.36
C LYS A 62 -18.83 -10.38 -1.10
N LYS A 63 -19.36 -11.56 -1.46
CA LYS A 63 -20.02 -11.91 -2.72
C LYS A 63 -19.09 -12.24 -3.88
N VAL A 64 -18.78 -13.53 -3.96
CA VAL A 64 -18.57 -14.23 -5.23
C VAL A 64 -19.86 -14.09 -6.05
N LYS A 65 -19.79 -13.30 -7.12
CA LYS A 65 -20.65 -13.44 -8.30
C LYS A 65 -19.76 -13.25 -9.51
N GLU A 66 -19.46 -14.35 -10.19
CA GLU A 66 -19.63 -14.54 -11.65
C GLU A 66 -18.99 -15.88 -12.01
N THR A 67 -19.82 -16.88 -12.30
CA THR A 67 -20.19 -17.34 -13.65
C THR A 67 -19.36 -18.60 -13.92
N ILE A 68 -19.95 -19.76 -14.20
CA ILE A 68 -20.07 -20.31 -15.56
C ILE A 68 -20.89 -21.63 -15.45
N LEU A 69 -22.05 -21.62 -16.12
CA LEU A 69 -22.67 -22.66 -16.96
C LEU A 69 -23.09 -24.04 -16.43
N SER A 70 -24.17 -24.52 -17.07
CA SER A 70 -24.73 -25.89 -17.16
C SER A 70 -25.88 -26.11 -16.17
N ASP A 71 -27.07 -26.54 -16.55
CA ASP A 71 -27.62 -26.98 -17.83
C ASP A 71 -29.15 -26.85 -17.73
N ASN A 72 -29.79 -26.87 -18.88
CA ASN A 72 -31.20 -26.65 -19.06
C ASN A 72 -32.03 -27.84 -18.52
N GLU A 73 -33.35 -27.63 -18.50
CA GLU A 73 -34.39 -28.63 -18.77
C GLU A 73 -35.29 -29.12 -17.60
N ILE A 74 -36.54 -28.66 -17.74
CA ILE A 74 -37.83 -29.33 -17.53
C ILE A 74 -38.58 -29.26 -16.19
N CYS A 75 -39.80 -28.72 -16.34
CA CYS A 75 -40.96 -28.85 -15.47
C CYS A 75 -41.36 -30.30 -15.23
N ALA A 76 -41.81 -30.61 -14.01
CA ALA A 76 -43.07 -31.31 -13.77
C ALA A 76 -43.35 -31.40 -12.27
N GLU A 77 -44.35 -30.65 -11.80
CA GLU A 77 -45.31 -31.18 -10.80
C GLU A 77 -46.07 -32.34 -11.46
N PRO A 78 -46.51 -33.34 -10.68
CA PRO A 78 -47.81 -33.21 -10.00
C PRO A 78 -47.79 -33.49 -8.50
#